data_AF-A0A9J6EBU4-F1
#
_entry.id   AF-A0A9J6EBU4-F1
#
_cell.length_a   1.000
_cell.length_b   1.000
_cell.length_c   1.000
_cell.angle_alpha   90.00
_cell.angle_beta   90.00
_cell.angle_gamma   90.00
#
_symmetry.space_group_name_H-M   'P 1'
#
loop_
_entity.id
_entity.type
_entity.pdbx_description
1 polymer ?
#
loop_
_entity_poly.entity_id
_entity_poly.type
_entity_poly.pdbx_seq_one_letter_code
_entity_poly.pdbx_strand_id
1 'polypeptide(L)'
;MFPDSEIAKAFSCSERKSAYVVCHGLEPFFFSCLQRELEQSDGYTVLFDESLNDYLQRKQMDIHVHYWSTMPERVTTRFYTSVFMGHSTAEDLQEKLLGALEDLPLARAVQLSMDGPNVNLKCFRGMQEYLQQNHQVQCLDLGTCGLHTIHNAYRAGVVASKWGLENLLSSLSVIFHDAPARREDFSTVTGQVTFPLSFASHRWVENVPVIEPAITLWGDVQNDFCQDPLLLAKLKFALGIAMILKPFLTEYQLDKPLVFFLKRDLECLVRKLLARFVKCSVLSASTGVVGMLKMDVADPNNHVSSEKVDIGHTAEQVLKAAKFDKHTLGLDEFYLELLKGDSSYMHLWKVIRLFLVLSHGQATVERGFSVNRQVSVENLKDISYVSQRIVCDAVSKAGGILNVAITKELRKSVAAAHNRYRAYLEDTKKQVMEQTKASKRSHIEEEIESIKTKKRRLEATIADLTACADKQHPTVERWERPVVSENLDDQLSQELGSVLFFDLPRSLRNICS
;
A
#
# COMPACT_ATOMS: atom_id res chain seq x y z
N MET A 1 0.99 9.98 -34.45
CA MET A 1 1.49 8.69 -35.00
C MET A 1 1.24 8.55 -36.50
N PHE A 2 0.18 9.16 -37.08
CA PHE A 2 -0.01 9.21 -38.54
C PHE A 2 -0.64 10.55 -38.99
N PRO A 3 0.11 11.66 -39.01
CA PRO A 3 -0.43 12.98 -39.42
C PRO A 3 -0.84 13.04 -40.91
N ASP A 4 -0.36 12.10 -41.70
CA ASP A 4 -0.35 12.03 -43.16
C ASP A 4 -1.17 10.83 -43.73
N SER A 5 -1.70 9.96 -42.87
CA SER A 5 -2.52 8.83 -43.30
C SER A 5 -4.00 9.20 -43.37
N GLU A 6 -4.53 9.28 -44.59
CA GLU A 6 -5.98 9.43 -44.83
C GLU A 6 -6.79 8.30 -44.17
N ILE A 7 -6.21 7.10 -44.06
CA ILE A 7 -6.82 5.95 -43.38
C ILE A 7 -6.92 6.19 -41.87
N ALA A 8 -5.87 6.75 -41.25
CA ALA A 8 -5.87 7.06 -39.82
C ALA A 8 -6.81 8.21 -39.48
N LYS A 9 -6.95 9.21 -40.38
CA LYS A 9 -7.93 10.30 -40.24
C LYS A 9 -9.37 9.79 -40.28
N ALA A 10 -9.66 8.78 -41.10
CA ALA A 10 -10.98 8.16 -41.19
C ALA A 10 -11.26 7.12 -40.09
N PHE A 11 -10.27 6.77 -39.26
CA PHE A 11 -10.44 5.77 -38.22
C PHE A 11 -11.24 6.34 -37.04
N SER A 12 -12.43 5.78 -36.81
CA SER A 12 -13.23 6.02 -35.61
C SER A 12 -13.44 4.72 -34.84
N CYS A 13 -13.32 4.77 -33.51
CA CYS A 13 -13.59 3.64 -32.64
C CYS A 13 -14.39 4.12 -31.43
N SER A 14 -15.53 3.48 -31.17
CA SER A 14 -16.34 3.83 -30.01
C SER A 14 -15.64 3.43 -28.72
N GLU A 15 -15.92 4.16 -27.64
CA GLU A 15 -15.37 3.88 -26.31
C GLU A 15 -15.56 2.41 -25.90
N ARG A 16 -16.79 1.88 -26.08
CA ARG A 16 -17.11 0.48 -25.78
C ARG A 16 -16.27 -0.50 -26.60
N LYS A 17 -16.03 -0.18 -27.89
CA LYS A 17 -15.20 -1.01 -28.76
C LYS A 17 -13.74 -0.98 -28.34
N SER A 18 -13.22 0.19 -28.04
CA SER A 18 -11.86 0.35 -27.50
C SER A 18 -11.69 -0.43 -26.19
N ALA A 19 -12.64 -0.31 -25.27
CA ALA A 19 -12.61 -1.01 -23.98
C ALA A 19 -12.58 -2.53 -24.15
N TYR A 20 -13.50 -3.13 -24.91
CA TYR A 20 -13.50 -4.59 -25.05
C TYR A 20 -12.30 -5.11 -25.85
N VAL A 21 -11.76 -4.32 -26.80
CA VAL A 21 -10.54 -4.70 -27.53
C VAL A 21 -9.34 -4.72 -26.59
N VAL A 22 -9.24 -3.76 -25.67
CA VAL A 22 -8.21 -3.76 -24.63
C VAL A 22 -8.38 -4.97 -23.73
N CYS A 23 -9.55 -5.16 -23.11
CA CYS A 23 -9.76 -6.18 -22.08
C CYS A 23 -9.86 -7.62 -22.58
N HIS A 24 -10.28 -7.82 -23.84
CA HIS A 24 -10.53 -9.17 -24.35
C HIS A 24 -9.74 -9.48 -25.63
N GLY A 25 -8.92 -8.55 -26.12
CA GLY A 25 -8.07 -8.71 -27.29
C GLY A 25 -6.60 -8.55 -26.96
N LEU A 26 -6.23 -7.35 -26.53
CA LEU A 26 -4.84 -6.98 -26.25
C LEU A 26 -4.33 -7.60 -24.96
N GLU A 27 -5.07 -7.43 -23.86
CA GLU A 27 -4.70 -7.96 -22.54
C GLU A 27 -4.42 -9.47 -22.60
N PRO A 28 -5.31 -10.35 -23.12
CA PRO A 28 -5.06 -11.79 -23.08
C PRO A 28 -3.82 -12.19 -23.89
N PHE A 29 -3.50 -11.44 -24.95
CA PHE A 29 -2.30 -11.68 -25.74
C PHE A 29 -1.04 -11.28 -24.98
N PHE A 30 -1.01 -10.09 -24.37
CA PHE A 30 0.17 -9.64 -23.64
C PHE A 30 0.38 -10.40 -22.34
N PHE A 31 -0.69 -10.74 -21.64
CA PHE A 31 -0.64 -11.57 -20.44
C PHE A 31 -0.12 -12.97 -20.75
N SER A 32 -0.62 -13.62 -21.80
CA SER A 32 -0.08 -14.93 -22.24
C SER A 32 1.36 -14.86 -22.76
N CYS A 33 1.83 -13.71 -23.24
CA CYS A 33 3.26 -13.51 -23.50
C CYS A 33 4.06 -13.50 -22.19
N LEU A 34 3.60 -12.77 -21.16
CA LEU A 34 4.24 -12.73 -19.85
C LEU A 34 4.24 -14.11 -19.17
N GLN A 35 3.13 -14.84 -19.18
CA GLN A 35 3.03 -16.18 -18.61
C GLN A 35 4.05 -17.14 -19.25
N ARG A 36 4.16 -17.14 -20.58
CA ARG A 36 5.16 -17.97 -21.29
C ARG A 36 6.60 -17.62 -20.90
N GLU A 37 6.90 -16.35 -20.66
CA GLU A 37 8.23 -15.95 -20.17
C GLU A 37 8.48 -16.45 -18.74
N LEU A 38 7.47 -16.39 -17.86
CA LEU A 38 7.57 -16.89 -16.48
C LEU A 38 7.71 -18.42 -16.43
N GLU A 39 7.00 -19.15 -17.30
CA GLU A 39 7.12 -20.60 -17.44
C GLU A 39 8.51 -21.05 -17.86
N GLN A 40 9.20 -20.23 -18.66
CA GLN A 40 10.59 -20.45 -19.10
C GLN A 40 11.62 -20.02 -18.05
N SER A 41 11.22 -19.23 -17.06
CA SER A 41 12.11 -18.80 -15.98
C SER A 41 12.29 -19.90 -14.94
N ASP A 42 13.53 -20.10 -14.50
CA ASP A 42 13.87 -21.06 -13.44
C ASP A 42 13.27 -20.66 -12.08
N GLY A 43 13.07 -19.35 -11.89
CA GLY A 43 12.47 -18.79 -10.68
C GLY A 43 12.01 -17.35 -10.90
N TYR A 44 11.19 -16.86 -9.98
CA TYR A 44 10.72 -15.48 -9.99
C TYR A 44 10.57 -14.94 -8.57
N THR A 45 10.63 -13.62 -8.44
CA THR A 45 10.32 -12.87 -7.23
C THR A 45 8.98 -12.19 -7.41
N VAL A 46 8.12 -12.29 -6.40
CA VAL A 46 6.87 -11.54 -6.35
C VAL A 46 7.13 -10.28 -5.55
N LEU A 47 6.76 -9.13 -6.11
CA LEU A 47 6.78 -7.84 -5.44
C LEU A 47 5.35 -7.41 -5.25
N PHE A 48 4.94 -7.09 -4.03
CA PHE A 48 3.61 -6.53 -3.79
C PHE A 48 3.68 -5.31 -2.89
N ASP A 49 2.77 -4.39 -3.13
CA ASP A 49 2.60 -3.18 -2.33
C ASP A 49 1.12 -2.78 -2.31
N GLU A 50 0.70 -2.12 -1.25
CA GLU A 50 -0.67 -1.68 -1.04
C GLU A 50 -0.76 -0.16 -1.11
N SER A 51 -1.80 0.34 -1.77
CA SER A 51 -2.15 1.76 -1.70
C SER A 51 -3.67 1.96 -1.67
N LEU A 52 -4.08 3.14 -1.24
CA LEU A 52 -5.46 3.60 -1.43
C LEU A 52 -5.62 4.05 -2.89
N ASN A 53 -6.59 3.47 -3.59
CA ASN A 53 -7.00 4.00 -4.88
C ASN A 53 -8.01 5.13 -4.67
N ASP A 54 -7.56 6.38 -4.87
CA ASP A 54 -8.36 7.58 -4.64
C ASP A 54 -9.63 7.68 -5.51
N TYR A 55 -9.66 7.02 -6.68
CA TYR A 55 -10.81 7.06 -7.58
C TYR A 55 -11.84 5.98 -7.25
N LEU A 56 -11.37 4.78 -6.91
CA LEU A 56 -12.23 3.64 -6.59
C LEU A 56 -12.61 3.57 -5.10
N GLN A 57 -11.94 4.38 -4.25
CA GLN A 57 -12.11 4.39 -2.79
C GLN A 57 -11.98 2.98 -2.18
N ARG A 58 -11.08 2.17 -2.74
CA ARG A 58 -10.76 0.80 -2.33
C ARG A 58 -9.26 0.66 -2.15
N LYS A 59 -8.86 -0.28 -1.28
CA LYS A 59 -7.46 -0.69 -1.20
C LYS A 59 -7.10 -1.45 -2.46
N GLN A 60 -5.92 -1.18 -2.98
CA GLN A 60 -5.37 -1.78 -4.16
C GLN A 60 -4.02 -2.39 -3.81
N MET A 61 -3.86 -3.68 -4.06
CA MET A 61 -2.59 -4.38 -3.97
C MET A 61 -2.07 -4.64 -5.36
N ASP A 62 -0.99 -3.97 -5.73
CA ASP A 62 -0.30 -4.22 -6.99
C ASP A 62 0.68 -5.36 -6.84
N ILE A 63 0.67 -6.26 -7.81
CA ILE A 63 1.56 -7.40 -7.85
C ILE A 63 2.41 -7.28 -9.11
N HIS A 64 3.72 -7.29 -8.91
CA HIS A 64 4.73 -7.35 -9.95
C HIS A 64 5.52 -8.64 -9.83
N VAL A 65 6.03 -9.10 -10.97
CA VAL A 65 6.92 -10.26 -11.05
C VAL A 65 8.27 -9.82 -11.57
N HIS A 66 9.33 -10.27 -10.90
CA HIS A 66 10.71 -9.99 -11.22
C HIS A 66 11.43 -11.30 -11.52
N TYR A 67 11.90 -11.45 -12.74
CA TYR A 67 12.39 -12.72 -13.26
C TYR A 67 13.50 -12.51 -14.31
N TRP A 68 14.17 -13.60 -14.69
CA TRP A 68 15.15 -13.57 -15.77
C TRP A 68 14.44 -13.73 -17.11
N SER A 69 14.44 -12.69 -17.94
CA SER A 69 13.95 -12.79 -19.31
C SER A 69 15.06 -13.38 -20.19
N THR A 70 14.71 -14.32 -21.06
CA THR A 70 15.64 -14.89 -22.05
C THR A 70 15.78 -14.00 -23.29
N MET A 71 14.84 -13.07 -23.51
CA MET A 71 14.82 -12.20 -24.68
C MET A 71 14.31 -10.78 -24.30
N PRO A 72 15.22 -9.82 -24.04
CA PRO A 72 16.68 -9.98 -23.96
C PRO A 72 17.11 -10.69 -22.66
N GLU A 73 18.29 -11.33 -22.67
CA GLU A 73 18.92 -11.96 -21.50
C GLU A 73 19.23 -10.95 -20.39
N ARG A 74 18.23 -10.65 -19.57
CA ARG A 74 18.35 -9.74 -18.43
C ARG A 74 17.24 -9.95 -17.42
N VAL A 75 17.54 -9.54 -16.21
CA VAL A 75 16.53 -9.33 -15.17
C VAL A 75 15.51 -8.29 -15.64
N THR A 76 14.23 -8.61 -15.47
CA THR A 76 13.11 -7.74 -15.87
C THR A 76 12.02 -7.79 -14.80
N THR A 77 11.48 -6.62 -14.44
CA THR A 77 10.28 -6.49 -13.62
C THR A 77 9.08 -6.16 -14.49
N ARG A 78 7.96 -6.86 -14.31
CA ARG A 78 6.72 -6.64 -15.08
C ARG A 78 5.52 -6.52 -14.13
N PHE A 79 4.60 -5.63 -14.47
CA PHE A 79 3.28 -5.63 -13.83
C PHE A 79 2.58 -6.95 -14.14
N TYR A 80 2.07 -7.63 -13.10
CA TYR A 80 1.36 -8.89 -13.24
C TYR A 80 -0.15 -8.70 -13.10
N THR A 81 -0.60 -8.14 -11.97
CA THR A 81 -2.02 -7.83 -11.75
C THR A 81 -2.21 -6.84 -10.60
N SER A 82 -3.44 -6.36 -10.43
CA SER A 82 -3.87 -5.59 -9.25
C SER A 82 -5.08 -6.28 -8.62
N VAL A 83 -5.08 -6.39 -7.29
CA VAL A 83 -6.22 -6.91 -6.53
C VAL A 83 -6.84 -5.78 -5.73
N PHE A 84 -8.17 -5.68 -5.75
CA PHE A 84 -8.92 -4.63 -5.06
C PHE A 84 -9.70 -5.19 -3.87
N MET A 85 -9.57 -4.55 -2.71
CA MET A 85 -10.14 -5.05 -1.45
C MET A 85 -10.68 -3.92 -0.56
N GLY A 86 -11.57 -4.28 0.36
CA GLY A 86 -12.07 -3.37 1.40
C GLY A 86 -11.21 -3.47 2.67
N HIS A 87 -11.16 -4.67 3.25
CA HIS A 87 -10.29 -4.99 4.37
C HIS A 87 -8.92 -5.50 3.88
N SER A 88 -7.89 -5.28 4.69
CA SER A 88 -6.49 -5.67 4.42
C SER A 88 -5.84 -6.19 5.71
N THR A 89 -6.48 -7.14 6.38
CA THR A 89 -5.78 -7.92 7.41
C THR A 89 -4.71 -8.79 6.75
N ALA A 90 -3.79 -9.34 7.54
CA ALA A 90 -2.74 -10.19 6.98
C ALA A 90 -3.32 -11.44 6.30
N GLU A 91 -4.40 -11.98 6.86
CA GLU A 91 -5.18 -13.08 6.32
C GLU A 91 -5.86 -12.70 5.00
N ASP A 92 -6.47 -11.50 4.92
CA ASP A 92 -7.06 -11.00 3.67
C ASP A 92 -6.00 -10.88 2.58
N LEU A 93 -4.83 -10.30 2.91
CA LEU A 93 -3.73 -10.14 1.96
C LEU A 93 -3.21 -11.48 1.46
N GLN A 94 -3.04 -12.44 2.37
CA GLN A 94 -2.60 -13.79 2.01
C GLN A 94 -3.59 -14.46 1.07
N GLU A 95 -4.90 -14.42 1.37
CA GLU A 95 -5.95 -14.98 0.50
C GLU A 95 -5.91 -14.33 -0.88
N LYS A 96 -5.85 -13.00 -0.95
CA LYS A 96 -5.83 -12.25 -2.21
C LYS A 96 -4.57 -12.47 -3.02
N LEU A 97 -3.42 -12.57 -2.35
CA LEU A 97 -2.15 -12.85 -3.01
C LEU A 97 -2.12 -14.27 -3.56
N LEU A 98 -2.58 -15.27 -2.81
CA LEU A 98 -2.67 -16.65 -3.29
C LEU A 98 -3.62 -16.77 -4.48
N GLY A 99 -4.80 -16.14 -4.41
CA GLY A 99 -5.75 -16.13 -5.52
C GLY A 99 -5.18 -15.44 -6.78
N ALA A 100 -4.41 -14.36 -6.61
CA ALA A 100 -3.76 -13.71 -7.74
C ALA A 100 -2.65 -14.56 -8.37
N LEU A 101 -1.93 -15.35 -7.57
CA LEU A 101 -0.81 -16.17 -8.02
C LEU A 101 -1.21 -17.61 -8.39
N GLU A 102 -2.51 -17.92 -8.46
CA GLU A 102 -3.01 -19.29 -8.68
C GLU A 102 -2.48 -19.93 -9.97
N ASP A 103 -2.32 -19.10 -11.02
CA ASP A 103 -1.82 -19.52 -12.34
C ASP A 103 -0.29 -19.67 -12.39
N LEU A 104 0.44 -19.31 -11.33
CA LEU A 104 1.89 -19.37 -11.29
C LEU A 104 2.40 -20.60 -10.54
N PRO A 105 3.51 -21.21 -10.98
CA PRO A 105 4.13 -22.31 -10.26
C PRO A 105 4.77 -21.77 -8.97
N LEU A 106 4.03 -21.81 -7.86
CA LEU A 106 4.48 -21.31 -6.55
C LEU A 106 5.76 -22.00 -6.04
N ALA A 107 6.02 -23.24 -6.47
CA ALA A 107 7.27 -23.95 -6.18
C ALA A 107 8.53 -23.26 -6.76
N ARG A 108 8.38 -22.34 -7.71
CA ARG A 108 9.48 -21.55 -8.30
C ARG A 108 9.60 -20.13 -7.71
N ALA A 109 8.78 -19.79 -6.71
CA ALA A 109 8.86 -18.50 -6.04
C ALA A 109 10.13 -18.41 -5.18
N VAL A 110 11.07 -17.57 -5.60
CA VAL A 110 12.37 -17.40 -4.95
C VAL A 110 12.27 -16.43 -3.77
N GLN A 111 11.50 -15.36 -3.93
CA GLN A 111 11.39 -14.31 -2.93
C GLN A 111 9.98 -13.69 -3.00
N LEU A 112 9.46 -13.29 -1.83
CA LEU A 112 8.37 -12.32 -1.72
C LEU A 112 8.96 -11.02 -1.19
N SER A 113 8.73 -9.93 -1.90
CA SER A 113 9.30 -8.62 -1.59
C SER A 113 8.18 -7.62 -1.34
N MET A 114 8.34 -6.83 -0.28
CA MET A 114 7.29 -5.98 0.30
C MET A 114 7.90 -4.84 1.13
N ASP A 115 7.07 -3.89 1.54
CA ASP A 115 7.41 -2.87 2.54
C ASP A 115 7.32 -3.42 3.99
N GLY A 116 7.56 -2.56 4.98
CA GLY A 116 7.72 -2.94 6.39
C GLY A 116 6.54 -2.90 7.36
N PRO A 117 5.26 -2.66 6.99
CA PRO A 117 4.13 -2.77 7.90
C PRO A 117 4.02 -4.15 8.54
N ASN A 118 3.58 -4.19 9.80
CA ASN A 118 3.36 -5.44 10.54
C ASN A 118 2.38 -6.39 9.85
N VAL A 119 1.40 -5.86 9.12
CA VAL A 119 0.42 -6.63 8.35
C VAL A 119 1.13 -7.42 7.25
N ASN A 120 2.05 -6.79 6.52
CA ASN A 120 2.79 -7.40 5.42
C ASN A 120 3.80 -8.43 5.93
N LEU A 121 4.50 -8.12 7.04
CA LEU A 121 5.36 -9.09 7.73
C LEU A 121 4.58 -10.33 8.22
N LYS A 122 3.33 -10.16 8.66
CA LYS A 122 2.47 -11.29 9.05
C LYS A 122 1.98 -12.07 7.83
N CYS A 123 1.58 -11.39 6.75
CA CYS A 123 1.23 -12.02 5.47
C CYS A 123 2.39 -12.87 4.94
N PHE A 124 3.61 -12.34 4.94
CA PHE A 124 4.81 -13.07 4.53
C PHE A 124 5.05 -14.34 5.34
N ARG A 125 4.89 -14.30 6.67
CA ARG A 125 5.00 -15.51 7.50
C ARG A 125 3.93 -16.54 7.14
N GLY A 126 2.68 -16.10 6.94
CA GLY A 126 1.61 -16.98 6.48
C GLY A 126 1.88 -17.60 5.11
N MET A 127 2.42 -16.81 4.18
CA MET A 127 2.86 -17.29 2.86
C MET A 127 4.01 -18.31 2.97
N GLN A 128 4.99 -18.08 3.83
CA GLN A 128 6.09 -19.03 4.09
C GLN A 128 5.57 -20.36 4.61
N GLU A 129 4.64 -20.33 5.57
CA GLU A 129 3.99 -21.52 6.09
C GLU A 129 3.22 -22.28 5.00
N TYR A 130 2.45 -21.55 4.18
CA TYR A 130 1.71 -22.13 3.05
C TYR A 130 2.63 -22.78 2.03
N LEU A 131 3.69 -22.09 1.60
CA LEU A 131 4.66 -22.59 0.63
C LEU A 131 5.41 -23.82 1.15
N GLN A 132 5.77 -23.83 2.43
CA GLN A 132 6.42 -24.97 3.06
C GLN A 132 5.49 -26.19 3.12
N GLN A 133 4.21 -26.00 3.48
CA GLN A 133 3.24 -27.08 3.63
C GLN A 133 2.80 -27.67 2.28
N ASN A 134 2.55 -26.82 1.27
CA ASN A 134 1.93 -27.25 0.01
C ASN A 134 2.94 -27.52 -1.11
N HIS A 135 4.12 -26.89 -1.05
CA HIS A 135 5.11 -26.96 -2.13
C HIS A 135 6.51 -27.38 -1.65
N GLN A 136 6.73 -27.53 -0.34
CA GLN A 136 8.04 -27.86 0.26
C GLN A 136 9.16 -26.87 -0.13
N VAL A 137 8.81 -25.60 -0.33
CA VAL A 137 9.75 -24.52 -0.62
C VAL A 137 9.60 -23.39 0.40
N GLN A 138 10.68 -22.63 0.58
CA GLN A 138 10.67 -21.38 1.35
C GLN A 138 11.23 -20.27 0.48
N CYS A 139 10.58 -19.12 0.50
CA CYS A 139 11.14 -17.94 -0.13
C CYS A 139 12.31 -17.42 0.70
N LEU A 140 13.32 -16.89 0.02
CA LEU A 140 14.42 -16.19 0.68
C LEU A 140 13.84 -14.98 1.43
N ASP A 141 13.91 -15.02 2.75
CA ASP A 141 13.60 -13.84 3.56
C ASP A 141 14.72 -12.85 3.30
N LEU A 142 14.34 -11.76 2.63
CA LEU A 142 15.23 -10.66 2.42
C LEU A 142 14.81 -9.37 3.16
N GLY A 143 13.97 -9.46 4.18
CA GLY A 143 13.48 -8.30 4.92
C GLY A 143 12.60 -7.37 4.07
N THR A 144 12.53 -6.11 4.50
CA THR A 144 11.59 -5.11 3.97
C THR A 144 12.30 -4.12 3.04
N CYS A 145 11.55 -3.37 2.23
CA CYS A 145 12.08 -2.33 1.34
C CYS A 145 13.12 -1.39 2.01
N GLY A 146 14.37 -1.43 1.54
CA GLY A 146 15.47 -0.59 2.06
C GLY A 146 15.26 0.92 1.86
N LEU A 147 14.50 1.34 0.84
CA LEU A 147 14.18 2.75 0.61
C LEU A 147 13.28 3.31 1.73
N HIS A 148 12.23 2.55 2.10
CA HIS A 148 11.36 2.89 3.22
C HIS A 148 12.16 2.99 4.54
N THR A 149 13.13 2.10 4.74
CA THR A 149 14.01 2.15 5.92
C THR A 149 14.79 3.46 5.98
N ILE A 150 15.35 3.95 4.86
CA ILE A 150 16.09 5.22 4.83
C ILE A 150 15.17 6.42 5.04
N HIS A 151 13.99 6.42 4.40
CA HIS A 151 12.99 7.47 4.63
C HIS A 151 12.55 7.54 6.08
N ASN A 152 12.25 6.39 6.69
CA ASN A 152 11.86 6.30 8.08
C ASN A 152 12.99 6.69 9.04
N ALA A 153 14.23 6.29 8.76
CA ALA A 153 15.39 6.69 9.56
C ALA A 153 15.62 8.21 9.52
N TYR A 154 15.54 8.82 8.34
CA TYR A 154 15.70 10.26 8.20
C TYR A 154 14.55 11.01 8.88
N ARG A 155 13.31 10.57 8.69
CA ARG A 155 12.13 11.09 9.41
C ARG A 155 12.32 11.02 10.92
N ALA A 156 12.73 9.87 11.43
CA ALA A 156 12.97 9.68 12.86
C ALA A 156 14.03 10.64 13.38
N GLY A 157 15.10 10.88 12.62
CA GLY A 157 16.12 11.88 12.95
C GLY A 157 15.56 13.30 13.02
N VAL A 158 14.72 13.70 12.06
CA VAL A 158 14.08 15.03 12.08
C VAL A 158 13.09 15.16 13.25
N VAL A 159 12.30 14.13 13.54
CA VAL A 159 11.39 14.12 14.70
C VAL A 159 12.18 14.21 16.01
N ALA A 160 13.26 13.43 16.16
CA ALA A 160 14.12 13.44 17.34
C ALA A 160 14.79 14.79 17.59
N SER A 161 15.02 15.58 16.53
CA SER A 161 15.58 16.93 16.64
C SER A 161 14.64 17.94 17.32
N LYS A 162 13.34 17.65 17.36
CA LYS A 162 12.27 18.54 17.88
C LYS A 162 12.19 19.91 17.18
N TRP A 163 12.83 20.10 16.02
CA TRP A 163 12.82 21.38 15.30
C TRP A 163 11.48 21.74 14.65
N GLY A 164 10.49 20.86 14.66
CA GLY A 164 9.17 21.13 14.08
C GLY A 164 9.17 21.30 12.55
N LEU A 165 10.22 20.85 11.85
CA LEU A 165 10.36 21.04 10.40
C LEU A 165 9.22 20.39 9.59
N GLU A 166 8.65 19.27 10.06
CA GLU A 166 7.50 18.61 9.41
C GLU A 166 6.30 19.56 9.32
N ASN A 167 5.97 20.17 10.46
CA ASN A 167 4.84 21.08 10.58
C ASN A 167 5.08 22.36 9.80
N LEU A 168 6.32 22.88 9.83
CA LEU A 168 6.68 24.07 9.09
C LEU A 168 6.51 23.87 7.59
N LEU A 169 7.16 22.86 7.01
CA LEU A 169 7.14 22.60 5.57
C LEU A 169 5.72 22.28 5.08
N SER A 170 4.96 21.50 5.87
CA SER A 170 3.55 21.24 5.59
C SER A 170 2.73 22.52 5.58
N SER A 171 2.84 23.36 6.62
CA SER A 171 2.08 24.60 6.75
C SER A 171 2.41 25.61 5.65
N LEU A 172 3.68 25.74 5.27
CA LEU A 172 4.12 26.62 4.18
C LEU A 172 3.39 26.29 2.88
N SER A 173 3.24 24.99 2.57
CA SER A 173 2.52 24.57 1.37
C SER A 173 1.02 24.85 1.45
N VAL A 174 0.40 24.61 2.61
CA VAL A 174 -1.04 24.80 2.83
C VAL A 174 -1.45 26.26 2.72
N ILE A 175 -0.61 27.20 3.15
CA ILE A 175 -0.89 28.64 3.01
C ILE A 175 -1.14 28.98 1.53
N PHE A 176 -0.39 28.43 0.60
CA PHE A 176 -0.55 28.73 -0.83
C PHE A 176 -1.37 27.68 -1.59
N HIS A 177 -1.85 26.64 -0.90
CA HIS A 177 -2.70 25.60 -1.48
C HIS A 177 -4.12 26.15 -1.69
N ASP A 178 -4.66 25.98 -2.90
CA ASP A 178 -6.01 26.42 -3.30
C ASP A 178 -6.37 27.87 -2.95
N ALA A 179 -5.37 28.76 -2.87
CA ALA A 179 -5.57 30.17 -2.55
C ALA A 179 -4.97 31.10 -3.60
N PRO A 180 -5.63 31.28 -4.76
CA PRO A 180 -5.16 32.16 -5.83
C PRO A 180 -4.92 33.60 -5.34
N ALA A 181 -5.81 34.13 -4.51
CA ALA A 181 -5.67 35.47 -3.93
C ALA A 181 -4.39 35.61 -3.12
N ARG A 182 -4.08 34.67 -2.22
CA ARG A 182 -2.83 34.71 -1.42
C ARG A 182 -1.58 34.58 -2.29
N ARG A 183 -1.66 33.85 -3.42
CA ARG A 183 -0.56 33.77 -4.38
C ARG A 183 -0.36 35.10 -5.10
N GLU A 184 -1.44 35.72 -5.58
CA GLU A 184 -1.41 37.03 -6.23
C GLU A 184 -0.88 38.11 -5.28
N ASP A 185 -1.37 38.16 -4.06
CA ASP A 185 -0.92 39.09 -3.02
C ASP A 185 0.57 38.89 -2.71
N PHE A 186 1.00 37.65 -2.47
CA PHE A 186 2.40 37.32 -2.20
C PHE A 186 3.30 37.70 -3.36
N SER A 187 2.93 37.37 -4.60
CA SER A 187 3.68 37.77 -5.80
C SER A 187 3.76 39.27 -5.98
N THR A 188 2.67 40.00 -5.66
CA THR A 188 2.63 41.46 -5.75
C THR A 188 3.54 42.12 -4.73
N VAL A 189 3.58 41.61 -3.50
CA VAL A 189 4.38 42.16 -2.40
C VAL A 189 5.86 41.81 -2.53
N THR A 190 6.17 40.57 -2.92
CA THR A 190 7.55 40.02 -2.89
C THR A 190 8.24 39.97 -4.25
N GLY A 191 7.47 40.08 -5.34
CA GLY A 191 7.96 39.86 -6.71
C GLY A 191 8.21 38.39 -7.05
N GLN A 192 7.91 37.45 -6.15
CA GLN A 192 8.16 36.03 -6.35
C GLN A 192 7.11 35.39 -7.26
N VAL A 193 7.55 34.53 -8.18
CA VAL A 193 6.68 33.71 -9.04
C VAL A 193 6.66 32.24 -8.64
N THR A 194 7.53 31.86 -7.69
CA THR A 194 7.65 30.51 -7.16
C THR A 194 7.00 30.42 -5.77
N PHE A 195 6.41 29.27 -5.47
CA PHE A 195 5.68 29.03 -4.22
C PHE A 195 6.19 27.76 -3.51
N PRO A 196 5.98 27.64 -2.19
CA PRO A 196 6.25 26.41 -1.46
C PRO A 196 5.51 25.21 -2.06
N LEU A 197 6.18 24.06 -2.14
CA LEU A 197 5.63 22.83 -2.68
C LEU A 197 5.02 21.95 -1.59
N SER A 198 4.10 21.06 -1.98
CA SER A 198 3.49 20.10 -1.06
C SER A 198 4.54 19.18 -0.46
N PHE A 199 4.48 19.02 0.86
CA PHE A 199 5.42 18.22 1.64
C PHE A 199 4.90 16.79 1.82
N ALA A 200 5.73 15.78 1.51
CA ALA A 200 5.38 14.37 1.69
C ALA A 200 5.96 13.81 3.01
N SER A 201 5.12 13.65 4.03
CA SER A 201 5.54 13.21 5.38
C SER A 201 6.14 11.79 5.43
N HIS A 202 5.78 10.93 4.49
CA HIS A 202 6.29 9.56 4.40
C HIS A 202 7.55 9.46 3.51
N ARG A 203 7.90 10.50 2.73
CA ARG A 203 9.04 10.49 1.79
C ARG A 203 10.04 11.62 2.05
N TRP A 204 10.55 11.69 3.27
CA TRP A 204 11.37 12.82 3.73
C TRP A 204 12.59 13.17 2.85
N VAL A 205 13.32 12.19 2.32
CA VAL A 205 14.49 12.44 1.47
C VAL A 205 14.09 12.96 0.09
N GLU A 206 12.89 12.62 -0.41
CA GLU A 206 12.37 13.12 -1.69
C GLU A 206 11.86 14.56 -1.58
N ASN A 207 11.77 15.13 -0.36
CA ASN A 207 11.39 16.52 -0.14
C ASN A 207 12.53 17.54 -0.33
N VAL A 208 13.69 17.15 -0.88
CA VAL A 208 14.73 18.12 -1.31
C VAL A 208 14.16 19.30 -2.13
N PRO A 209 13.37 19.07 -3.21
CA PRO A 209 12.71 20.14 -3.96
C PRO A 209 11.65 20.92 -3.17
N VAL A 210 11.23 20.47 -1.99
CA VAL A 210 10.34 21.22 -1.08
C VAL A 210 11.15 22.13 -0.16
N ILE A 211 12.27 21.63 0.35
CA ILE A 211 13.14 22.35 1.29
C ILE A 211 13.88 23.49 0.58
N GLU A 212 14.32 23.31 -0.66
CA GLU A 212 15.07 24.32 -1.43
C GLU A 212 14.26 25.62 -1.68
N PRO A 213 13.02 25.57 -2.20
CA PRO A 213 12.16 26.75 -2.28
C PRO A 213 11.83 27.34 -0.92
N ALA A 214 11.59 26.51 0.11
CA ALA A 214 11.31 27.00 1.46
C ALA A 214 12.46 27.84 2.04
N ILE A 215 13.72 27.43 1.80
CA ILE A 215 14.92 28.19 2.16
C ILE A 215 15.02 29.50 1.38
N THR A 216 14.71 29.45 0.08
CA THR A 216 14.84 30.61 -0.83
C THR A 216 13.82 31.69 -0.52
N LEU A 217 12.57 31.28 -0.28
CA LEU A 217 11.44 32.15 0.03
C LEU A 217 11.43 32.57 1.51
N TRP A 218 12.32 32.03 2.34
CA TRP A 218 12.27 32.23 3.79
C TRP A 218 12.32 33.72 4.17
N GLY A 219 13.17 34.51 3.51
CA GLY A 219 13.27 35.95 3.80
C GLY A 219 11.97 36.72 3.52
N ASP A 220 11.19 36.26 2.54
CA ASP A 220 9.91 36.86 2.17
C ASP A 220 8.76 36.40 3.08
N VAL A 221 8.91 35.24 3.73
CA VAL A 221 7.91 34.65 4.65
C VAL A 221 8.17 35.01 6.11
N GLN A 222 9.44 35.20 6.51
CA GLN A 222 9.86 35.31 7.90
C GLN A 222 9.27 36.52 8.64
N ASN A 223 8.96 37.61 7.94
CA ASN A 223 8.56 38.87 8.58
C ASN A 223 7.31 38.73 9.48
N ASP A 224 6.46 37.71 9.27
CA ASP A 224 5.19 37.57 9.99
C ASP A 224 4.98 36.23 10.74
N PHE A 225 5.83 35.20 10.54
CA PHE A 225 5.45 33.81 10.91
C PHE A 225 6.36 33.06 11.90
N CYS A 226 7.66 33.35 12.01
CA CYS A 226 8.56 32.57 12.89
C CYS A 226 9.75 33.38 13.40
N GLN A 227 9.92 33.41 14.72
CA GLN A 227 10.99 34.14 15.41
C GLN A 227 12.24 33.29 15.71
N ASP A 228 12.33 32.05 15.21
CA ASP A 228 13.50 31.18 15.43
C ASP A 228 14.68 31.63 14.54
N PRO A 229 15.73 32.25 15.11
CA PRO A 229 16.84 32.78 14.33
C PRO A 229 17.71 31.67 13.71
N LEU A 230 17.57 30.42 14.19
CA LEU A 230 18.34 29.27 13.72
C LEU A 230 17.60 28.43 12.69
N LEU A 231 16.35 28.76 12.36
CA LEU A 231 15.52 27.93 11.50
C LEU A 231 16.11 27.73 10.10
N LEU A 232 16.70 28.78 9.53
CA LEU A 232 17.36 28.68 8.23
C LEU A 232 18.60 27.75 8.28
N ALA A 233 19.34 27.74 9.39
CA ALA A 233 20.44 26.81 9.60
C ALA A 233 19.94 25.37 9.78
N LYS A 234 18.84 25.17 10.52
CA LYS A 234 18.17 23.86 10.69
C LYS A 234 17.68 23.29 9.36
N LEU A 235 17.04 24.10 8.51
CA LEU A 235 16.60 23.71 7.17
C LEU A 235 17.78 23.35 6.25
N LYS A 236 18.86 24.13 6.28
CA LYS A 236 20.08 23.83 5.48
C LYS A 236 20.81 22.58 5.97
N PHE A 237 20.83 22.33 7.28
CA PHE A 237 21.37 21.08 7.83
C PHE A 237 20.56 19.87 7.37
N ALA A 238 19.22 19.93 7.49
CA ALA A 238 18.31 18.90 7.02
C ALA A 238 18.49 18.64 5.51
N LEU A 239 18.53 19.71 4.70
CA LEU A 239 18.84 19.61 3.27
C LEU A 239 20.17 18.89 3.00
N GLY A 240 21.22 19.23 3.75
CA GLY A 240 22.52 18.58 3.64
C GLY A 240 22.47 17.06 3.89
N ILE A 241 21.71 16.62 4.90
CA ILE A 241 21.50 15.19 5.16
C ILE A 241 20.71 14.54 4.03
N ALA A 242 19.61 15.15 3.58
CA ALA A 242 18.80 14.63 2.48
C ALA A 242 19.64 14.48 1.18
N MET A 243 20.53 15.44 0.91
CA MET A 243 21.44 15.39 -0.25
C MET A 243 22.50 14.29 -0.16
N ILE A 244 22.90 13.87 1.05
CA ILE A 244 23.77 12.69 1.24
C ILE A 244 23.01 11.39 0.95
N LEU A 245 21.73 11.32 1.33
CA LEU A 245 20.88 10.13 1.18
C LEU A 245 20.33 9.97 -0.26
N LYS A 246 20.05 11.07 -0.96
CA LYS A 246 19.41 11.09 -2.29
C LYS A 246 20.12 10.25 -3.37
N PRO A 247 21.45 10.23 -3.50
CA PRO A 247 22.13 9.37 -4.48
C PRO A 247 21.83 7.89 -4.27
N PHE A 248 21.80 7.43 -3.01
CA PHE A 248 21.45 6.06 -2.68
C PHE A 248 20.01 5.75 -3.14
N LEU A 249 19.04 6.62 -2.82
CA LEU A 249 17.67 6.39 -3.27
C LEU A 249 17.57 6.32 -4.79
N THR A 250 18.22 7.26 -5.48
CA THR A 250 18.19 7.32 -6.95
C THR A 250 18.76 6.06 -7.59
N GLU A 251 19.85 5.53 -7.04
CA GLU A 251 20.50 4.31 -7.53
C GLU A 251 19.66 3.06 -7.25
N TYR A 252 19.16 2.91 -6.02
CA TYR A 252 18.37 1.74 -5.59
C TYR A 252 16.90 1.77 -6.04
N GLN A 253 16.47 2.87 -6.68
CA GLN A 253 15.19 2.96 -7.40
C GLN A 253 15.28 2.46 -8.86
N LEU A 254 16.48 2.16 -9.36
CA LEU A 254 16.67 1.63 -10.71
C LEU A 254 16.23 0.16 -10.79
N ASP A 255 15.70 -0.24 -11.95
CA ASP A 255 15.39 -1.64 -12.25
C ASP A 255 16.67 -2.40 -12.64
N LYS A 256 17.62 -2.50 -11.70
CA LYS A 256 18.93 -3.13 -11.85
C LYS A 256 19.21 -4.07 -10.67
N PRO A 257 19.97 -5.17 -10.87
CA PRO A 257 20.28 -6.12 -9.80
C PRO A 257 21.34 -5.56 -8.84
N LEU A 258 20.90 -4.77 -7.86
CA LEU A 258 21.80 -4.02 -6.97
C LEU A 258 22.01 -4.67 -5.58
N VAL A 259 21.41 -5.85 -5.30
CA VAL A 259 21.51 -6.56 -3.99
C VAL A 259 22.94 -6.63 -3.51
N PHE A 260 23.82 -7.01 -4.44
CA PHE A 260 25.20 -7.36 -4.15
C PHE A 260 26.01 -6.14 -3.67
N PHE A 261 25.56 -4.93 -4.01
CA PHE A 261 26.18 -3.67 -3.60
C PHE A 261 25.54 -3.09 -2.34
N LEU A 262 24.33 -3.54 -1.95
CA LEU A 262 23.54 -2.96 -0.85
C LEU A 262 24.37 -2.80 0.42
N LYS A 263 25.02 -3.87 0.86
CA LYS A 263 25.83 -3.88 2.08
C LYS A 263 26.93 -2.82 2.05
N ARG A 264 27.68 -2.76 0.94
CA ARG A 264 28.79 -1.82 0.74
C ARG A 264 28.29 -0.38 0.71
N ASP A 265 27.21 -0.14 -0.01
CA ASP A 265 26.71 1.22 -0.23
C ASP A 265 26.04 1.79 1.02
N LEU A 266 25.31 0.96 1.78
CA LEU A 266 24.82 1.31 3.11
C LEU A 266 25.96 1.59 4.08
N GLU A 267 27.01 0.76 4.08
CA GLU A 267 28.19 1.02 4.92
C GLU A 267 28.82 2.38 4.58
N CYS A 268 29.03 2.65 3.29
CA CYS A 268 29.56 3.94 2.82
C CYS A 268 28.67 5.12 3.24
N LEU A 269 27.35 4.97 3.11
CA LEU A 269 26.38 5.98 3.48
C LEU A 269 26.42 6.30 4.98
N VAL A 270 26.42 5.27 5.82
CA VAL A 270 26.51 5.43 7.28
C VAL A 270 27.85 6.07 7.67
N ARG A 271 28.96 5.66 7.06
CA ARG A 271 30.28 6.29 7.31
C ARG A 271 30.26 7.79 6.98
N LYS A 272 29.68 8.18 5.84
CA LYS A 272 29.56 9.59 5.44
C LYS A 272 28.76 10.41 6.46
N LEU A 273 27.67 9.84 6.99
CA LEU A 273 26.86 10.50 8.01
C LEU A 273 27.60 10.62 9.35
N LEU A 274 28.23 9.53 9.81
CA LEU A 274 28.97 9.51 11.08
C LEU A 274 30.23 10.39 11.05
N ALA A 275 30.89 10.53 9.90
CA ALA A 275 32.09 11.37 9.74
C ALA A 275 31.86 12.84 10.11
N ARG A 276 30.60 13.28 10.18
CA ARG A 276 30.24 14.64 10.59
C ARG A 276 30.47 14.92 12.07
N PHE A 277 30.45 13.89 12.92
CA PHE A 277 30.54 14.04 14.38
C PHE A 277 31.44 13.00 15.07
N VAL A 278 31.83 11.91 14.39
CA VAL A 278 32.74 10.88 14.91
C VAL A 278 34.16 11.09 14.40
N LYS A 279 35.16 10.89 15.27
CA LYS A 279 36.59 10.98 14.92
C LYS A 279 36.95 10.02 13.79
N CYS A 280 37.76 10.50 12.85
CA CYS A 280 38.27 9.68 11.74
C CYS A 280 39.02 8.42 12.24
N SER A 281 39.77 8.51 13.34
CA SER A 281 40.47 7.37 13.94
C SER A 281 39.54 6.23 14.35
N VAL A 282 38.36 6.56 14.88
CA VAL A 282 37.34 5.57 15.30
C VAL A 282 36.66 4.96 14.08
N LEU A 283 36.39 5.77 13.05
CA LEU A 283 35.82 5.30 11.78
C LEU A 283 36.80 4.39 11.01
N SER A 284 38.10 4.70 11.01
CA SER A 284 39.12 3.86 10.38
C SER A 284 39.37 2.56 11.14
N ALA A 285 39.21 2.56 12.46
CA ALA A 285 39.37 1.36 13.29
C ALA A 285 38.17 0.40 13.18
N SER A 286 36.98 0.91 12.86
CA SER A 286 35.78 0.10 12.67
C SER A 286 35.77 -0.57 11.29
N THR A 287 36.16 -1.85 11.24
CA THR A 287 36.21 -2.63 9.99
C THR A 287 34.85 -3.20 9.61
N GLY A 288 34.40 -2.86 8.39
CA GLY A 288 33.15 -3.34 7.81
C GLY A 288 31.89 -2.92 8.58
N VAL A 289 30.73 -3.37 8.10
CA VAL A 289 29.42 -3.17 8.75
C VAL A 289 29.42 -3.58 10.23
N VAL A 290 30.01 -4.73 10.59
CA VAL A 290 29.99 -5.21 11.99
C VAL A 290 30.76 -4.27 12.92
N GLY A 291 31.91 -3.76 12.48
CA GLY A 291 32.68 -2.78 13.25
C GLY A 291 31.90 -1.48 13.44
N MET A 292 31.20 -1.03 12.40
CA MET A 292 30.34 0.16 12.50
C MET A 292 29.19 -0.02 13.48
N LEU A 293 28.55 -1.19 13.49
CA LEU A 293 27.40 -1.46 14.37
C LEU A 293 27.78 -1.64 15.83
N LYS A 294 29.04 -2.00 16.11
CA LYS A 294 29.57 -2.12 17.47
C LYS A 294 30.13 -0.79 18.00
N MET A 295 30.21 0.23 17.15
CA MET A 295 30.71 1.54 17.52
C MET A 295 29.76 2.17 18.53
N ASP A 296 30.30 2.57 19.68
CA ASP A 296 29.53 3.34 20.65
C ASP A 296 29.49 4.80 20.20
N VAL A 297 28.42 5.17 19.51
CA VAL A 297 28.19 6.53 19.05
C VAL A 297 27.76 7.46 20.20
N ALA A 298 27.42 6.93 21.38
CA ALA A 298 27.07 7.75 22.54
C ALA A 298 28.29 8.14 23.38
N ASP A 299 29.40 7.39 23.26
CA ASP A 299 30.65 7.70 23.97
C ASP A 299 31.26 9.03 23.47
N PRO A 300 31.33 10.07 24.32
CA PRO A 300 31.91 11.37 23.94
C PRO A 300 33.38 11.28 23.50
N ASN A 301 34.11 10.25 23.92
CA ASN A 301 35.49 10.05 23.50
C ASN A 301 35.61 9.74 22.00
N ASN A 302 34.54 9.28 21.37
CA ASN A 302 34.49 8.98 19.95
C ASN A 302 34.16 10.22 19.11
N HIS A 303 33.74 11.33 19.72
CA HIS A 303 33.27 12.52 19.00
C HIS A 303 34.38 13.50 18.66
N VAL A 304 34.25 14.18 17.53
CA VAL A 304 35.07 15.36 17.24
C VAL A 304 34.70 16.49 18.21
N SER A 305 35.61 17.41 18.46
CA SER A 305 35.30 18.63 19.24
C SER A 305 34.16 19.39 18.56
N SER A 306 33.32 20.09 19.33
CA SER A 306 32.18 20.88 18.82
C SER A 306 32.56 21.81 17.66
N GLU A 307 33.76 22.40 17.70
CA GLU A 307 34.30 23.28 16.64
C GLU A 307 34.60 22.58 15.30
N LYS A 308 34.74 21.24 15.33
CA LYS A 308 35.09 20.40 14.19
C LYS A 308 33.89 19.59 13.67
N VAL A 309 32.70 19.77 14.27
CA VAL A 309 31.49 19.12 13.81
C VAL A 309 31.10 19.69 12.45
N ASP A 310 30.93 18.82 11.45
CA ASP A 310 30.50 19.23 10.12
C ASP A 310 28.98 19.40 10.09
N ILE A 311 28.53 20.65 10.19
CA ILE A 311 27.11 21.03 10.03
C ILE A 311 26.73 21.32 8.57
N GLY A 312 27.69 21.23 7.64
CA GLY A 312 27.53 21.56 6.24
C GLY A 312 27.84 23.03 5.95
N HIS A 313 28.57 23.27 4.86
CA HIS A 313 29.07 24.59 4.48
C HIS A 313 27.98 25.68 4.43
N THR A 314 26.80 25.34 3.89
CA THR A 314 25.70 26.28 3.73
C THR A 314 25.03 26.65 5.05
N ALA A 315 24.94 25.72 6.00
CA ALA A 315 24.44 26.02 7.34
C ALA A 315 25.43 26.89 8.13
N GLU A 316 26.73 26.59 8.00
CA GLU A 316 27.79 27.35 8.65
C GLU A 316 27.85 28.82 8.18
N GLN A 317 27.66 29.07 6.88
CA GLN A 317 27.57 30.42 6.33
C GLN A 317 26.42 31.23 6.95
N VAL A 318 25.25 30.61 7.14
CA VAL A 318 24.09 31.27 7.76
C VAL A 318 24.37 31.62 9.21
N LEU A 319 24.98 30.71 9.98
CA LEU A 319 25.34 30.99 11.38
C LEU A 319 26.34 32.13 11.50
N LYS A 320 27.35 32.18 10.61
CA LYS A 320 28.33 33.28 10.56
C LYS A 320 27.65 34.62 10.22
N ALA A 321 26.73 34.62 9.26
CA ALA A 321 25.98 35.81 8.87
C ALA A 321 25.05 36.31 10.00
N ALA A 322 24.50 35.40 10.81
CA ALA A 322 23.67 35.72 11.97
C ALA A 322 24.46 36.29 13.17
N LYS A 323 25.78 36.53 13.04
CA LYS A 323 26.68 36.96 14.14
C LYS A 323 26.55 36.08 15.39
N PHE A 324 26.36 34.78 15.18
CA PHE A 324 26.20 33.81 16.25
C PHE A 324 27.52 33.68 17.05
N ASP A 325 27.48 33.99 18.35
CA ASP A 325 28.58 33.77 19.28
C ASP A 325 28.39 32.44 20.02
N LYS A 326 29.31 31.50 19.73
CA LYS A 326 29.38 30.14 20.29
C LYS A 326 29.61 30.10 21.80
N HIS A 327 29.96 31.21 22.43
CA HIS A 327 30.25 31.31 23.87
C HIS A 327 29.09 31.83 24.72
N THR A 328 28.06 32.44 24.10
CA THR A 328 26.97 33.11 24.82
C THR A 328 25.63 32.37 24.83
N LEU A 329 25.39 31.43 23.92
CA LEU A 329 24.19 30.57 23.90
C LEU A 329 24.61 29.17 23.47
N GLY A 330 24.37 28.21 24.35
CA GLY A 330 25.02 26.91 24.33
C GLY A 330 24.68 26.07 23.12
N LEU A 331 25.69 25.74 22.30
CA LEU A 331 25.62 24.62 21.34
C LEU A 331 25.23 23.32 22.08
N ASP A 332 25.60 23.26 23.35
CA ASP A 332 25.20 22.30 24.37
C ASP A 332 23.68 22.21 24.57
N GLU A 333 22.85 23.27 24.49
CA GLU A 333 21.38 23.13 24.54
C GLU A 333 20.80 22.43 23.30
N PHE A 334 21.36 22.71 22.11
CA PHE A 334 20.98 22.06 20.85
C PHE A 334 21.35 20.57 20.80
N TYR A 335 22.48 20.18 21.42
CA TYR A 335 22.93 18.79 21.51
C TYR A 335 22.39 18.04 22.74
N LEU A 336 22.13 18.71 23.87
CA LEU A 336 21.56 18.10 25.08
C LEU A 336 20.08 17.76 24.90
N GLU A 337 19.29 18.55 24.17
CA GLU A 337 17.89 18.17 23.86
C GLU A 337 17.77 16.95 22.94
N LEU A 338 18.79 16.71 22.10
CA LEU A 338 18.87 15.60 21.14
C LEU A 338 19.39 14.29 21.77
N LEU A 339 20.11 14.38 22.91
CA LEU A 339 20.87 13.26 23.47
C LEU A 339 20.55 12.92 24.94
N LYS A 340 19.87 13.80 25.71
CA LYS A 340 19.49 13.47 27.09
C LYS A 340 18.13 12.77 27.19
N GLY A 341 18.20 11.45 27.18
CA GLY A 341 17.32 10.58 27.95
C GLY A 341 16.18 9.95 27.18
N ASP A 342 16.28 8.65 26.92
CA ASP A 342 15.28 7.69 27.40
C ASP A 342 15.78 6.23 27.30
N SER A 343 15.42 5.40 28.28
CA SER A 343 15.69 3.96 28.35
C SER A 343 14.82 3.13 27.37
N SER A 344 13.99 3.80 26.57
CA SER A 344 13.07 3.22 25.58
C SER A 344 13.73 2.78 24.26
N TYR A 345 15.02 3.04 24.05
CA TYR A 345 15.74 2.65 22.82
C TYR A 345 16.40 1.26 22.84
N MET A 346 16.42 0.55 23.98
CA MET A 346 16.96 -0.82 24.05
C MET A 346 16.15 -1.83 23.22
N HIS A 347 14.85 -1.59 23.05
CA HIS A 347 13.99 -2.41 22.20
C HIS A 347 14.15 -2.05 20.72
N LEU A 348 14.38 -0.77 20.40
CA LEU A 348 14.66 -0.29 19.04
C LEU A 348 15.98 -0.85 18.50
N TRP A 349 17.02 -0.99 19.35
CA TRP A 349 18.31 -1.56 18.95
C TRP A 349 18.29 -3.07 18.70
N LYS A 350 17.36 -3.82 19.35
CA LYS A 350 17.12 -5.24 19.04
C LYS A 350 16.38 -5.42 17.71
N VAL A 351 15.50 -4.48 17.35
CA VAL A 351 14.81 -4.43 16.04
C VAL A 351 15.79 -4.03 14.92
N ILE A 352 16.66 -3.04 15.17
CA ILE A 352 17.68 -2.60 14.21
C ILE A 352 18.69 -3.72 13.89
N ARG A 353 19.02 -4.60 14.85
CA ARG A 353 19.86 -5.80 14.61
C ARG A 353 19.22 -6.86 13.71
N LEU A 354 17.88 -6.91 13.63
CA LEU A 354 17.13 -7.77 12.69
C LEU A 354 17.00 -7.12 11.30
N PHE A 355 16.99 -5.79 11.23
CA PHE A 355 16.83 -5.00 9.99
C PHE A 355 18.08 -4.90 9.10
N LEU A 356 19.26 -5.22 9.62
CA LEU A 356 20.55 -4.95 8.96
C LEU A 356 21.09 -6.12 8.11
N VAL A 357 20.30 -7.16 7.85
CA VAL A 357 20.81 -8.37 7.20
C VAL A 357 20.32 -8.55 5.75
N LEU A 358 19.32 -7.85 5.22
CA LEU A 358 18.68 -8.30 3.97
C LEU A 358 18.09 -7.21 2.99
N SER A 359 17.86 -7.61 1.71
CA SER A 359 17.60 -6.93 0.37
C SER A 359 16.97 -5.53 0.22
N HIS A 360 16.94 -5.06 -1.03
CA HIS A 360 17.34 -3.74 -1.52
C HIS A 360 16.25 -2.95 -2.28
N GLY A 361 14.95 -3.25 -2.12
CA GLY A 361 13.88 -2.28 -2.42
C GLY A 361 12.60 -2.76 -3.14
N GLN A 362 11.57 -1.89 -3.15
CA GLN A 362 10.26 -2.06 -3.82
C GLN A 362 9.94 -0.94 -4.83
N ALA A 363 10.95 -0.18 -5.27
CA ALA A 363 10.78 1.01 -6.09
C ALA A 363 9.95 0.82 -7.37
N THR A 364 10.01 -0.36 -7.98
CA THR A 364 9.26 -0.62 -9.22
C THR A 364 7.76 -0.75 -8.96
N VAL A 365 7.33 -1.28 -7.82
CA VAL A 365 5.91 -1.34 -7.45
C VAL A 365 5.41 0.06 -7.08
N GLU A 366 6.20 0.83 -6.32
CA GLU A 366 5.87 2.23 -6.00
C GLU A 366 5.74 3.11 -7.26
N ARG A 367 6.64 2.95 -8.23
CA ARG A 367 6.51 3.60 -9.55
C ARG A 367 5.28 3.11 -10.32
N GLY A 368 4.90 1.85 -10.13
CA GLY A 368 3.66 1.27 -10.64
C GLY A 368 2.44 2.11 -10.28
N PHE A 369 2.33 2.56 -9.02
CA PHE A 369 1.24 3.43 -8.55
C PHE A 369 1.19 4.81 -9.22
N SER A 370 2.31 5.33 -9.73
CA SER A 370 2.30 6.57 -10.52
C SER A 370 1.67 6.34 -11.90
N VAL A 371 1.99 5.22 -12.55
CA VAL A 371 1.40 4.86 -13.86
C VAL A 371 -0.08 4.50 -13.70
N ASN A 372 -0.42 3.86 -12.58
CA ASN A 372 -1.80 3.59 -12.17
C ASN A 372 -2.67 4.85 -12.19
N ARG A 373 -2.15 5.97 -11.66
CA ARG A 373 -2.89 7.24 -11.65
C ARG A 373 -3.23 7.77 -13.04
N GLN A 374 -2.47 7.40 -14.07
CA GLN A 374 -2.73 7.81 -15.46
C GLN A 374 -3.86 7.00 -16.11
N VAL A 375 -4.15 5.80 -15.60
CA VAL A 375 -5.20 4.91 -16.12
C VAL A 375 -6.44 4.87 -15.23
N SER A 376 -6.34 5.32 -13.98
CA SER A 376 -7.47 5.42 -13.05
C SER A 376 -8.50 6.44 -13.51
N VAL A 377 -9.75 6.00 -13.62
CA VAL A 377 -10.93 6.84 -13.87
C VAL A 377 -12.03 6.41 -12.91
N GLU A 378 -12.90 7.33 -12.50
CA GLU A 378 -14.06 7.01 -11.66
C GLU A 378 -14.93 5.92 -12.28
N ASN A 379 -15.43 5.00 -11.46
CA ASN A 379 -16.30 3.89 -11.86
C ASN A 379 -15.69 2.90 -12.90
N LEU A 380 -14.36 2.90 -13.04
CA LEU A 380 -13.67 1.93 -13.88
C LEU A 380 -13.76 0.53 -13.25
N LYS A 381 -14.13 -0.48 -14.04
CA LYS A 381 -14.16 -1.87 -13.59
C LYS A 381 -12.75 -2.43 -13.40
N ASP A 382 -12.57 -3.28 -12.38
CA ASP A 382 -11.30 -3.94 -12.04
C ASP A 382 -10.64 -4.62 -13.27
N ILE A 383 -11.42 -5.34 -14.09
CA ILE A 383 -10.91 -5.96 -15.34
C ILE A 383 -10.36 -4.93 -16.32
N SER A 384 -11.02 -3.78 -16.48
CA SER A 384 -10.58 -2.73 -17.38
C SER A 384 -9.29 -2.08 -16.88
N TYR A 385 -9.19 -1.92 -15.56
CA TYR A 385 -8.00 -1.38 -14.91
C TYR A 385 -6.77 -2.26 -15.16
N VAL A 386 -6.86 -3.55 -14.79
CA VAL A 386 -5.77 -4.52 -14.95
C VAL A 386 -5.39 -4.66 -16.42
N SER A 387 -6.39 -4.69 -17.32
CA SER A 387 -6.13 -4.78 -18.76
C SER A 387 -5.36 -3.60 -19.32
N GLN A 388 -5.74 -2.38 -18.93
CA GLN A 388 -5.00 -1.19 -19.36
C GLN A 388 -3.57 -1.21 -18.83
N ARG A 389 -3.36 -1.63 -17.58
CA ARG A 389 -2.01 -1.73 -16.98
C ARG A 389 -1.13 -2.75 -17.69
N ILE A 390 -1.64 -3.95 -17.99
CA ILE A 390 -0.92 -4.98 -18.75
C ILE A 390 -0.52 -4.46 -20.14
N VAL A 391 -1.44 -3.78 -20.83
CA VAL A 391 -1.15 -3.19 -22.16
C VAL A 391 -0.10 -2.08 -22.06
N CYS A 392 -0.24 -1.14 -21.11
CA CYS A 392 0.73 -0.07 -20.89
C CYS A 392 2.12 -0.60 -20.54
N ASP A 393 2.19 -1.61 -19.68
CA ASP A 393 3.44 -2.28 -19.29
C ASP A 393 4.09 -2.99 -20.49
N ALA A 394 3.31 -3.69 -21.32
CA ALA A 394 3.82 -4.33 -22.55
C ALA A 394 4.33 -3.31 -23.58
N VAL A 395 3.62 -2.21 -23.79
CA VAL A 395 4.05 -1.10 -24.66
C VAL A 395 5.35 -0.47 -24.14
N SER A 396 5.46 -0.30 -22.82
CA SER A 396 6.66 0.24 -22.18
C SER A 396 7.85 -0.72 -22.35
N LYS A 397 7.65 -2.04 -22.17
CA LYS A 397 8.67 -3.07 -22.42
C LYS A 397 9.17 -3.05 -23.86
N ALA A 398 8.28 -2.82 -24.83
CA ALA A 398 8.65 -2.70 -26.23
C ALA A 398 9.48 -1.43 -26.53
N GLY A 399 9.58 -0.48 -25.59
CA GLY A 399 10.22 0.81 -25.81
C GLY A 399 9.32 1.82 -26.53
N GLY A 400 7.99 1.65 -26.41
CA GLY A 400 6.99 2.52 -27.01
C GLY A 400 6.10 1.83 -28.03
N ILE A 401 5.00 2.49 -28.37
CA ILE A 401 3.91 1.92 -29.18
C ILE A 401 4.34 1.52 -30.59
N LEU A 402 5.34 2.20 -31.16
CA LEU A 402 5.84 1.92 -32.52
C LEU A 402 6.68 0.64 -32.59
N ASN A 403 7.20 0.17 -31.46
CA ASN A 403 8.08 -0.98 -31.39
C ASN A 403 7.32 -2.28 -31.05
N VAL A 404 6.02 -2.19 -30.81
CA VAL A 404 5.17 -3.36 -30.56
C VAL A 404 4.99 -4.13 -31.87
N ALA A 405 5.55 -5.35 -31.92
CA ALA A 405 5.43 -6.20 -33.10
C ALA A 405 3.97 -6.65 -33.32
N ILE A 406 3.40 -6.31 -34.48
CA ILE A 406 2.04 -6.72 -34.86
C ILE A 406 2.07 -8.13 -35.46
N THR A 407 2.07 -9.13 -34.57
CA THR A 407 2.12 -10.54 -34.97
C THR A 407 0.79 -11.06 -35.50
N LYS A 408 0.78 -12.25 -36.10
CA LYS A 408 -0.46 -12.92 -36.54
C LYS A 408 -1.32 -13.31 -35.34
N GLU A 409 -0.68 -13.69 -34.24
CA GLU A 409 -1.27 -14.09 -32.98
C GLU A 409 -1.98 -12.91 -32.32
N LEU A 410 -1.33 -11.73 -32.28
CA LEU A 410 -1.95 -10.49 -31.79
C LEU A 410 -3.21 -10.15 -32.59
N ARG A 411 -3.12 -10.17 -33.92
CA ARG A 411 -4.28 -9.91 -34.80
C ARG A 411 -5.43 -10.90 -34.58
N LYS A 412 -5.12 -12.18 -34.40
CA LYS A 412 -6.11 -13.21 -34.06
C LYS A 412 -6.76 -12.94 -32.70
N SER A 413 -5.98 -12.58 -31.68
CA SER A 413 -6.51 -12.27 -30.35
C SER A 413 -7.46 -11.07 -30.39
N VAL A 414 -7.08 -9.99 -31.09
CA VAL A 414 -7.93 -8.80 -31.28
C VAL A 414 -9.19 -9.12 -32.08
N ALA A 415 -9.10 -9.95 -33.14
CA ALA A 415 -10.27 -10.37 -33.90
C ALA A 415 -11.27 -11.19 -33.05
N ALA A 416 -10.78 -11.97 -32.09
CA ALA A 416 -11.61 -12.75 -31.16
C ALA A 416 -12.22 -11.92 -30.01
N ALA A 417 -11.79 -10.67 -29.82
CA ALA A 417 -12.15 -9.86 -28.65
C ALA A 417 -13.66 -9.68 -28.48
N HIS A 418 -14.40 -9.49 -29.58
CA HIS A 418 -15.86 -9.31 -29.51
C HIS A 418 -16.55 -10.59 -29.00
N ASN A 419 -16.14 -11.76 -29.48
CA ASN A 419 -16.73 -13.04 -29.05
C ASN A 419 -16.43 -13.32 -27.57
N ARG A 420 -15.19 -13.07 -27.13
CA ARG A 420 -14.81 -13.19 -25.71
C ARG A 420 -15.58 -12.21 -24.83
N TYR A 421 -15.79 -10.98 -25.30
CA TYR A 421 -16.61 -9.99 -24.60
C TYR A 421 -18.07 -10.46 -24.45
N ARG A 422 -18.65 -11.04 -25.50
CA ARG A 422 -20.00 -11.61 -25.46
C ARG A 422 -20.11 -12.74 -24.44
N ALA A 423 -19.15 -13.66 -24.44
CA ALA A 423 -19.09 -14.74 -23.45
C ALA A 423 -18.97 -14.18 -22.02
N TYR A 424 -18.06 -13.23 -21.80
CA TYR A 424 -17.90 -12.54 -20.51
C TYR A 424 -19.21 -11.91 -20.00
N LEU A 425 -19.97 -11.25 -20.89
CA LEU A 425 -21.28 -10.68 -20.51
C LEU A 425 -22.30 -11.75 -20.11
N GLU A 426 -22.32 -12.87 -20.82
CA GLU A 426 -23.21 -13.99 -20.53
C GLU A 426 -22.87 -14.63 -19.17
N ASP A 427 -21.58 -14.84 -18.89
CA ASP A 427 -21.14 -15.41 -17.62
C ASP A 427 -21.33 -14.45 -16.46
N THR A 428 -21.06 -13.15 -16.65
CA THR A 428 -21.37 -12.11 -15.65
C THR A 428 -22.86 -12.12 -15.31
N LYS A 429 -23.73 -12.27 -16.32
CA LYS A 429 -25.18 -12.34 -16.10
C LYS A 429 -25.55 -13.59 -15.29
N LYS A 430 -24.94 -14.75 -15.57
CA LYS A 430 -25.16 -15.99 -14.79
C LYS A 430 -24.72 -15.81 -13.33
N GLN A 431 -23.53 -15.27 -13.10
CA GLN A 431 -23.00 -15.04 -11.75
C GLN A 431 -23.88 -14.09 -10.95
N VAL A 432 -24.36 -12.98 -11.53
CA VAL A 432 -25.28 -12.06 -10.84
C VAL A 432 -26.60 -12.76 -10.48
N MET A 433 -27.13 -13.61 -11.38
CA MET A 433 -28.33 -14.39 -11.09
C MET A 433 -28.11 -15.39 -9.96
N GLU A 434 -26.95 -16.08 -9.92
CA GLU A 434 -26.58 -17.01 -8.87
C GLU A 434 -26.36 -16.31 -7.52
N GLN A 435 -25.63 -15.18 -7.50
CA GLN A 435 -25.46 -14.37 -6.29
C GLN A 435 -26.78 -13.85 -5.76
N THR A 436 -27.69 -13.40 -6.64
CA THR A 436 -29.02 -12.94 -6.22
C THR A 436 -29.83 -14.08 -5.60
N LYS A 437 -29.74 -15.30 -6.15
CA LYS A 437 -30.39 -16.49 -5.57
C LYS A 437 -29.76 -16.86 -4.22
N ALA A 438 -28.43 -16.85 -4.12
CA ALA A 438 -27.70 -17.16 -2.89
C ALA A 438 -27.99 -16.14 -1.78
N SER A 439 -28.02 -14.85 -2.09
CA SER A 439 -28.35 -13.79 -1.12
C SER A 439 -29.79 -13.93 -0.61
N LYS A 440 -30.76 -14.20 -1.49
CA LYS A 440 -32.14 -14.50 -1.07
C LYS A 440 -32.21 -15.72 -0.16
N ARG A 441 -31.44 -16.77 -0.46
CA ARG A 441 -31.36 -17.97 0.38
C ARG A 441 -30.77 -17.67 1.76
N SER A 442 -29.66 -16.91 1.83
CA SER A 442 -29.04 -16.47 3.08
C SER A 442 -30.01 -15.69 3.95
N HIS A 443 -30.77 -14.76 3.34
CA HIS A 443 -31.76 -13.96 4.07
C HIS A 443 -32.88 -14.82 4.66
N ILE A 444 -33.37 -15.80 3.90
CA ILE A 444 -34.36 -16.76 4.39
C ILE A 444 -33.78 -17.63 5.51
N GLU A 445 -32.52 -18.05 5.41
CA GLU A 445 -31.85 -18.84 6.45
C GLU A 445 -31.68 -18.03 7.77
N GLU A 446 -31.34 -16.74 7.68
CA GLU A 446 -31.30 -15.83 8.83
C GLU A 446 -32.68 -15.62 9.47
N GLU A 447 -33.73 -15.44 8.66
CA GLU A 447 -35.11 -15.33 9.15
C GLU A 447 -35.54 -16.61 9.87
N ILE A 448 -35.23 -17.78 9.31
CA ILE A 448 -35.52 -19.08 9.93
C ILE A 448 -34.82 -19.19 11.29
N GLU A 449 -33.55 -18.80 11.40
CA GLU A 449 -32.82 -18.89 12.66
C GLU A 449 -33.36 -17.90 13.71
N SER A 450 -33.75 -16.70 13.29
CA SER A 450 -34.44 -15.72 14.14
C SER A 450 -35.77 -16.27 14.69
N ILE A 451 -36.58 -16.91 13.83
CA ILE A 451 -37.85 -17.53 14.23
C ILE A 451 -37.61 -18.71 15.17
N LYS A 452 -36.63 -19.59 14.90
CA LYS A 452 -36.26 -20.69 15.80
C LYS A 452 -35.84 -20.18 17.18
N THR A 453 -35.08 -19.09 17.23
CA THR A 453 -34.65 -18.47 18.49
C THR A 453 -35.84 -17.91 19.27
N LYS A 454 -36.79 -17.24 18.59
CA LYS A 454 -38.04 -16.76 19.21
C LYS A 454 -38.91 -17.92 19.73
N LYS A 455 -39.03 -19.00 18.96
CA LYS A 455 -39.76 -20.22 19.37
C LYS A 455 -39.19 -20.79 20.67
N ARG A 456 -37.87 -20.99 20.75
CA ARG A 456 -37.22 -21.50 21.97
C ARG A 456 -37.47 -20.61 23.19
N ARG A 457 -37.48 -19.29 23.02
CA ARG A 457 -37.79 -18.34 24.11
C ARG A 457 -39.24 -18.46 24.58
N LEU A 458 -40.18 -18.59 23.65
CA LEU A 458 -41.59 -18.78 23.98
C LEU A 458 -41.82 -20.11 24.70
N GLU A 459 -41.20 -21.20 24.23
CA GLU A 459 -41.27 -22.52 24.88
C GLU A 459 -40.72 -22.47 26.31
N ALA A 460 -39.58 -21.79 26.53
CA ALA A 460 -39.03 -21.57 27.86
C ALA A 460 -39.98 -20.74 28.75
N THR A 461 -40.58 -19.67 28.22
CA THR A 461 -41.53 -18.84 28.95
C THR A 461 -42.79 -19.62 29.34
N ILE A 462 -43.31 -20.45 28.44
CA ILE A 462 -44.47 -21.33 28.72
C ILE A 462 -44.12 -22.32 29.84
N ALA A 463 -42.93 -22.93 29.79
CA ALA A 463 -42.48 -23.86 30.82
C ALA A 463 -42.37 -23.17 32.20
N ASP A 464 -41.79 -21.96 32.25
CA ASP A 464 -41.68 -21.17 33.48
C ASP A 464 -43.05 -20.76 34.02
N LEU A 465 -43.96 -20.28 33.17
CA LEU A 465 -45.33 -19.91 33.57
C LEU A 465 -46.12 -21.12 34.09
N THR A 466 -45.98 -22.27 33.45
CA THR A 466 -46.61 -23.53 33.89
C THR A 466 -46.08 -23.94 35.26
N ALA A 467 -44.75 -23.92 35.45
CA ALA A 467 -44.14 -24.23 36.74
C ALA A 467 -44.52 -23.22 37.84
N CYS A 468 -44.69 -21.94 37.49
CA CYS A 468 -45.20 -20.91 38.41
C CYS A 468 -46.66 -21.16 38.80
N ALA A 469 -47.51 -21.53 37.83
CA ALA A 469 -48.91 -21.87 38.08
C ALA A 469 -49.03 -23.10 38.99
N ASP A 470 -48.23 -24.14 38.75
CA ASP A 470 -48.20 -25.36 39.58
C ASP A 470 -47.74 -25.06 41.02
N LYS A 471 -46.80 -24.13 41.20
CA LYS A 471 -46.33 -23.70 42.53
C LYS A 471 -47.34 -22.85 43.31
N GLN A 472 -48.25 -22.16 42.63
CA GLN A 472 -49.29 -21.34 43.25
C GLN A 472 -50.54 -22.16 43.66
N HIS A 473 -50.59 -23.46 43.36
CA HIS A 473 -51.70 -24.36 43.66
C HIS A 473 -51.45 -25.45 44.75
N PRO A 474 -51.00 -25.15 46.00
CA PRO A 474 -50.99 -26.18 47.05
C PRO A 474 -52.37 -26.46 47.70
N THR A 475 -53.37 -25.58 47.58
CA THR A 475 -54.68 -25.77 48.24
C THR A 475 -55.80 -24.96 47.59
N VAL A 476 -56.54 -25.53 46.65
CA VAL A 476 -57.92 -25.12 46.34
C VAL A 476 -58.71 -26.35 45.92
N GLU A 477 -59.88 -26.54 46.53
CA GLU A 477 -60.90 -27.50 46.10
C GLU A 477 -61.23 -27.33 44.62
N ARG A 478 -61.50 -28.45 43.96
CA ARG A 478 -62.12 -28.64 42.65
C ARG A 478 -62.80 -27.38 42.08
N TRP A 479 -62.05 -26.61 41.29
CA TRP A 479 -62.63 -25.86 40.19
C TRP A 479 -62.73 -26.81 39.01
N GLU A 480 -63.93 -27.02 38.50
CA GLU A 480 -64.13 -27.77 37.25
C GLU A 480 -63.26 -27.13 36.17
N ARG A 481 -62.31 -27.91 35.64
CA ARG A 481 -61.63 -27.54 34.40
C ARG A 481 -62.73 -27.28 33.37
N PRO A 482 -62.74 -26.13 32.67
CA PRO A 482 -63.48 -26.07 31.42
C PRO A 482 -62.88 -27.18 30.55
N VAL A 483 -63.66 -28.20 30.24
CA VAL A 483 -63.32 -29.17 29.20
C VAL A 483 -63.44 -28.41 27.89
N VAL A 484 -62.42 -27.62 27.56
CA VAL A 484 -62.15 -27.28 26.18
C VAL A 484 -61.58 -28.58 25.61
N SER A 485 -62.39 -29.23 24.78
CA SER A 485 -62.04 -30.53 24.21
C SER A 485 -60.71 -30.43 23.48
N GLU A 486 -59.81 -31.38 23.72
CA GLU A 486 -58.61 -31.61 22.88
C GLU A 486 -58.97 -31.70 21.38
N ASN A 487 -60.24 -32.01 21.04
CA ASN A 487 -60.76 -31.96 19.68
C ASN A 487 -60.86 -30.56 19.05
N LEU A 488 -60.88 -29.45 19.82
CA LEU A 488 -61.05 -28.11 19.23
C LEU A 488 -59.75 -27.58 18.63
N ASP A 489 -58.60 -27.87 19.26
CA ASP A 489 -57.28 -27.49 18.75
C ASP A 489 -56.86 -28.35 17.54
N ASP A 490 -57.23 -29.64 17.51
CA ASP A 490 -57.05 -30.50 16.34
C ASP A 490 -58.00 -30.13 15.18
N GLN A 491 -59.24 -29.71 15.48
CA GLN A 491 -60.18 -29.19 14.47
C GLN A 491 -59.74 -27.82 13.93
N LEU A 492 -59.29 -26.90 14.79
CA LEU A 492 -58.76 -25.59 14.37
C LEU A 492 -57.44 -25.72 13.61
N SER A 493 -56.57 -26.68 13.95
CA SER A 493 -55.35 -26.96 13.18
C SER A 493 -55.65 -27.59 11.81
N GLN A 494 -56.68 -28.45 11.70
CA GLN A 494 -57.16 -28.95 10.41
C GLN A 494 -57.84 -27.86 9.56
N GLU A 495 -58.62 -26.96 10.17
CA GLU A 495 -59.26 -25.85 9.47
C GLU A 495 -58.26 -24.77 9.05
N LEU A 496 -57.32 -24.36 9.91
CA LEU A 496 -56.26 -23.39 9.56
C LEU A 496 -55.28 -23.95 8.51
N GLY A 497 -54.98 -25.25 8.57
CA GLY A 497 -54.22 -25.96 7.54
C GLY A 497 -54.92 -25.95 6.17
N SER A 498 -56.25 -25.96 6.15
CA SER A 498 -57.05 -25.87 4.92
C SER A 498 -57.16 -24.44 4.37
N VAL A 499 -57.19 -23.41 5.22
CA VAL A 499 -57.31 -22.00 4.83
C VAL A 499 -55.98 -21.45 4.29
N LEU A 500 -54.84 -21.81 4.88
CA LEU A 500 -53.51 -21.36 4.41
C LEU A 500 -53.09 -21.95 3.05
N PHE A 501 -53.71 -23.05 2.60
CA PHE A 501 -53.48 -23.63 1.27
C PHE A 501 -54.28 -22.96 0.14
N PHE A 502 -55.30 -22.17 0.47
CA PHE A 502 -56.19 -21.54 -0.52
C PHE A 502 -55.71 -20.17 -1.01
N ASP A 503 -54.90 -19.45 -0.23
CA ASP A 503 -54.42 -18.09 -0.57
C ASP A 503 -52.98 -18.00 -1.11
N LEU A 504 -52.35 -19.13 -1.43
CA LEU A 504 -51.08 -19.13 -2.16
C LEU A 504 -51.31 -18.87 -3.67
N PRO A 505 -50.67 -17.85 -4.27
CA PRO A 505 -50.71 -17.63 -5.71
C PRO A 505 -50.28 -18.90 -6.46
N ARG A 506 -50.98 -19.25 -7.54
CA ARG A 506 -50.78 -20.48 -8.34
C ARG A 506 -49.32 -20.77 -8.74
N SER A 507 -48.44 -19.77 -8.73
CA SER A 507 -47.01 -19.91 -9.07
C SER A 507 -46.17 -20.70 -8.05
N LEU A 508 -46.66 -20.96 -6.84
CA LEU A 508 -45.89 -21.65 -5.78
C LEU A 508 -46.28 -23.12 -5.54
N ARG A 509 -47.25 -23.68 -6.25
CA ARG A 509 -47.69 -25.08 -6.04
C ARG A 509 -46.75 -26.15 -6.61
N ASN A 510 -45.71 -25.80 -7.37
CA ASN A 510 -44.83 -26.77 -8.05
C ASN A 510 -43.45 -26.97 -7.38
N ILE A 511 -43.25 -26.58 -6.12
CA ILE A 511 -41.95 -26.72 -5.44
C ILE A 511 -41.93 -27.87 -4.41
N CYS A 512 -43.07 -28.50 -4.13
CA CYS A 512 -43.14 -29.72 -3.32
C CYS A 512 -43.82 -30.86 -4.09
N SER A 513 -43.09 -31.44 -5.04
CA SER A 513 -43.29 -32.79 -5.57
C SER A 513 -41.96 -33.34 -6.04
#